data_AF-A0A945R4R9-F1
#
_entry.id   AF-A0A945R4R9-F1
#
_cell.length_a   1.000
_cell.length_b   1.000
_cell.length_c   1.000
_cell.angle_alpha   90.00
_cell.angle_beta   90.00
_cell.angle_gamma   90.00
#
_symmetry.space_group_name_H-M   'P 1'
#
loop_
_entity.id
_entity.type
_entity.pdbx_description
1 polymer ?
#
loop_
_entity_poly.entity_id
_entity_poly.type
_entity_poly.pdbx_seq_one_letter_code
_entity_poly.pdbx_strand_id
1 'polypeptide(L)'
;TTSRLGIQASAGQRAWGVPDSIVTPEGLVRLYWVDNPGEESGNFQPTGAQRKCLATALGRKGAEQLASGKKLSPAKAKKAAKAAKKCKIPASALGARGSRSTESIVSATSTDSSGTSFVPDAGYRITGGYVDSDVIQAKSGDWLMLLSTGPGEPPQRLFIATSRDGLAWKVNRKPLTPSSFNALDPVAVQTGPKQWRVYYAKSPKKTPFANHQIVMSTLTR
;
A
#
# COMPACT_ATOMS: atom_id res chain seq x y z
N THR A 1 -5.76 8.33 -34.56
CA THR A 1 -6.13 7.13 -33.80
C THR A 1 -5.41 7.17 -32.47
N THR A 2 -6.13 7.33 -31.36
CA THR A 2 -5.53 7.26 -30.01
C THR A 2 -5.19 5.80 -29.72
N SER A 3 -3.94 5.42 -29.95
CA SER A 3 -3.43 4.16 -29.41
C SER A 3 -3.54 4.25 -27.89
N ARG A 4 -4.14 3.23 -27.28
CA ARG A 4 -4.33 3.17 -25.83
C ARG A 4 -2.96 2.96 -25.19
N LEU A 5 -2.34 4.04 -24.73
CA LEU A 5 -1.07 4.00 -24.01
C LEU A 5 -1.36 3.74 -22.53
N GLY A 6 -1.05 2.54 -22.03
CA GLY A 6 -1.02 2.26 -20.59
C GLY A 6 -1.99 1.19 -20.08
N ILE A 7 -2.17 1.17 -18.76
CA ILE A 7 -2.90 0.16 -17.99
C ILE A 7 -4.09 0.82 -17.31
N GLN A 8 -5.23 0.13 -17.29
CA GLN A 8 -6.42 0.58 -16.59
C GLN A 8 -6.60 -0.27 -15.32
N ALA A 9 -6.82 0.40 -14.18
CA ALA A 9 -7.28 -0.29 -12.97
C ALA A 9 -8.64 -0.95 -13.23
N SER A 10 -8.96 -2.04 -12.51
CA SER A 10 -10.26 -2.69 -12.67
C SER A 10 -11.39 -1.74 -12.28
N ALA A 11 -12.58 -1.93 -12.84
CA ALA A 11 -13.74 -1.14 -12.44
C ALA A 11 -13.95 -1.19 -10.92
N GLY A 12 -14.18 -0.03 -10.29
CA GLY A 12 -14.32 0.08 -8.83
C GLY A 12 -13.00 0.21 -8.05
N GLN A 13 -11.85 -0.04 -8.68
CA GLN A 13 -10.54 0.14 -8.05
C GLN A 13 -10.05 1.57 -8.16
N ARG A 14 -9.47 2.09 -7.07
CA ARG A 14 -8.69 3.32 -7.07
C ARG A 14 -7.22 2.98 -7.26
N ALA A 15 -6.70 3.29 -8.44
CA ALA A 15 -5.26 3.49 -8.60
C ALA A 15 -4.92 4.90 -8.14
N TRP A 16 -3.98 5.01 -7.20
CA TRP A 16 -3.48 6.30 -6.71
C TRP A 16 -2.02 6.18 -6.29
N GLY A 17 -1.44 7.30 -5.87
CA GLY A 17 0.01 7.43 -5.72
C GLY A 17 0.67 7.65 -7.08
N VAL A 18 1.86 8.27 -7.06
CA VAL A 18 2.67 8.41 -8.28
C VAL A 18 3.19 7.01 -8.65
N PRO A 19 2.90 6.51 -9.87
CA PRO A 19 3.42 5.22 -10.29
C PRO A 19 4.94 5.29 -10.39
N ASP A 20 5.60 4.22 -9.98
CA ASP A 20 7.04 4.05 -10.18
C ASP A 20 7.30 3.17 -11.39
N SER A 21 8.33 3.50 -12.16
CA SER A 21 8.67 2.82 -13.40
C SER A 21 10.16 2.47 -13.42
N ILE A 22 10.46 1.21 -13.73
CA ILE A 22 11.84 0.75 -13.87
C ILE A 22 12.04 -0.04 -15.14
N VAL A 23 13.30 -0.10 -15.59
CA VAL A 23 13.75 -1.10 -16.54
C VAL A 23 14.24 -2.32 -15.76
N THR A 24 13.62 -3.47 -16.04
CA THR A 24 13.97 -4.77 -15.48
C THR A 24 15.33 -5.24 -16.00
N PRO A 25 16.01 -6.19 -15.32
CA PRO A 25 17.24 -6.81 -15.83
C PRO A 25 17.09 -7.42 -17.23
N GLU A 26 15.88 -7.83 -17.60
CA GLU A 26 15.54 -8.39 -18.90
C GLU A 26 15.27 -7.32 -19.98
N GLY A 27 15.33 -6.03 -19.63
CA GLY A 27 15.14 -4.92 -20.57
C GLY A 27 13.68 -4.50 -20.80
N LEU A 28 12.73 -5.09 -20.06
CA LEU A 28 11.31 -4.70 -20.07
C LEU A 28 11.05 -3.56 -19.08
N VAL A 29 10.00 -2.77 -19.30
CA VAL A 29 9.53 -1.76 -18.34
C VAL A 29 8.55 -2.40 -17.36
N ARG A 30 8.76 -2.23 -16.06
CA ARG A 30 7.77 -2.61 -15.03
C ARG A 30 7.28 -1.38 -14.30
N LEU A 31 5.96 -1.27 -14.19
CA LEU A 31 5.28 -0.22 -13.44
C LEU A 31 4.80 -0.78 -12.10
N TYR A 32 4.97 -0.01 -11.03
CA TYR A 32 4.43 -0.27 -9.70
C TYR A 32 3.48 0.86 -9.32
N TRP A 33 2.33 0.53 -8.75
CA TRP A 33 1.38 1.54 -8.26
C TRP A 33 0.59 1.01 -7.07
N VAL A 34 -0.08 1.92 -6.37
CA VAL A 34 -0.97 1.57 -5.27
C VAL A 34 -2.34 1.23 -5.83
N ASP A 35 -2.78 0.02 -5.54
CA ASP A 35 -4.18 -0.40 -5.66
C ASP A 35 -4.83 -0.39 -4.29
N ASN A 36 -6.08 0.06 -4.23
CA ASN A 36 -6.91 0.00 -3.04
C ASN A 36 -8.13 -0.89 -3.29
N PRO A 37 -7.98 -2.22 -3.19
CA PRO A 37 -9.08 -3.16 -3.46
C PRO A 37 -10.22 -3.06 -2.41
N GLY A 38 -10.09 -2.19 -1.41
CA GLY A 38 -11.06 -2.03 -0.32
C GLY A 38 -12.04 -0.87 -0.46
N GLU A 39 -11.89 0.04 -1.41
CA GLU A 39 -12.71 1.27 -1.46
C GLU A 39 -14.00 1.19 -2.31
N GLU A 40 -14.45 0.00 -2.72
CA GLU A 40 -15.86 -0.18 -3.09
C GLU A 40 -16.82 0.03 -1.89
N SER A 41 -16.29 0.16 -0.66
CA SER A 41 -17.06 0.30 0.57
C SER A 41 -17.77 1.64 0.77
N GLY A 42 -17.74 2.56 -0.21
CA GLY A 42 -18.57 3.76 -0.15
C GLY A 42 -20.07 3.45 0.01
N ASN A 43 -20.53 2.30 -0.50
CA ASN A 43 -21.95 1.92 -0.53
C ASN A 43 -22.24 0.46 -0.11
N PHE A 44 -21.34 -0.24 0.59
CA PHE A 44 -21.65 -1.60 1.05
C PHE A 44 -22.71 -1.57 2.17
N GLN A 45 -23.93 -2.00 1.86
CA GLN A 45 -24.96 -2.27 2.84
C GLN A 45 -25.07 -3.78 3.09
N PRO A 46 -24.77 -4.28 4.31
CA PRO A 46 -24.93 -5.70 4.61
C PRO A 46 -26.40 -6.10 4.46
N THR A 47 -26.65 -7.22 3.79
CA THR A 47 -27.99 -7.84 3.69
C THR A 47 -28.56 -8.19 5.06
N GLY A 48 -29.88 -8.42 5.16
CA GLY A 48 -30.52 -8.85 6.41
C GLY A 48 -29.91 -10.12 7.02
N ALA A 49 -29.51 -11.07 6.18
CA ALA A 49 -28.82 -12.29 6.59
C ALA A 49 -27.41 -12.02 7.16
N GLN A 50 -26.65 -11.13 6.51
CA GLN A 50 -25.33 -10.71 6.97
C GLN A 50 -25.39 -9.95 8.30
N ARG A 51 -26.38 -9.06 8.49
CA ARG A 51 -26.62 -8.38 9.77
C ARG A 51 -26.96 -9.37 10.89
N LYS A 52 -27.82 -10.34 10.62
CA LYS A 52 -28.16 -11.41 11.57
C LYS A 52 -26.94 -12.25 11.92
N CYS A 53 -26.12 -12.61 10.94
CA CYS A 53 -24.87 -13.34 11.16
C CYS A 53 -23.88 -12.56 12.05
N LEU A 54 -23.69 -11.26 11.80
CA LEU A 54 -22.83 -10.42 12.65
C LEU A 54 -23.33 -10.33 14.09
N ALA A 55 -24.64 -10.14 14.27
CA ALA A 55 -25.25 -10.10 15.60
C ALA A 55 -25.05 -11.42 16.36
N THR A 56 -25.13 -12.56 15.69
CA THR A 56 -24.81 -13.87 16.28
C THR A 56 -23.32 -14.03 16.60
N ALA A 57 -22.43 -13.54 15.73
CA ALA A 57 -20.98 -13.71 15.89
C ALA A 57 -20.36 -12.77 16.94
N LEU A 58 -20.95 -11.59 17.16
CA LEU A 58 -20.37 -10.52 17.97
C LEU A 58 -21.27 -10.02 19.10
N GLY A 59 -22.55 -10.44 19.13
CA GLY A 59 -23.60 -9.86 19.97
C GLY A 59 -24.15 -8.55 19.39
N ARG A 60 -25.39 -8.18 19.76
CA ARG A 60 -26.04 -6.92 19.30
C ARG A 60 -25.17 -5.69 19.49
N LYS A 61 -24.64 -5.49 20.70
CA LYS A 61 -23.71 -4.38 21.01
C LYS A 61 -22.43 -4.41 20.17
N GLY A 62 -21.91 -5.60 19.84
CA GLY A 62 -20.72 -5.75 19.01
C GLY A 62 -20.99 -5.44 17.54
N ALA A 63 -22.16 -5.80 17.03
CA ALA A 63 -22.61 -5.46 15.68
C ALA A 63 -22.91 -3.96 15.53
N GLU A 64 -23.55 -3.34 16.54
CA GLU A 64 -23.78 -1.89 16.61
C GLU A 64 -22.46 -1.10 16.72
N GLN A 65 -21.47 -1.62 17.45
CA GLN A 65 -20.13 -1.01 17.52
C GLN A 65 -19.40 -1.03 16.18
N LEU A 66 -19.60 -2.06 15.36
CA LEU A 66 -19.09 -2.10 13.98
C LEU A 66 -19.82 -1.10 13.08
N ALA A 67 -21.15 -1.00 13.22
CA ALA A 67 -21.95 -0.08 12.43
C ALA A 67 -21.71 1.40 12.79
N SER A 68 -21.34 1.70 14.05
CA SER A 68 -21.08 3.07 14.52
C SER A 68 -19.69 3.61 14.19
N GLY A 69 -18.82 2.83 13.54
CA GLY A 69 -17.50 3.29 13.07
C GLY A 69 -16.50 3.67 14.18
N LYS A 70 -16.75 3.26 15.42
CA LYS A 70 -15.88 3.56 16.57
C LYS A 70 -14.60 2.71 16.52
N LYS A 71 -13.44 3.32 16.78
CA LYS A 71 -12.14 2.64 16.77
C LYS A 71 -12.14 1.44 17.74
N LEU A 72 -11.91 0.24 17.20
CA LEU A 72 -11.84 -1.00 17.97
C LEU A 72 -10.42 -1.23 18.51
N SER A 73 -10.32 -1.76 19.72
CA SER A 73 -9.05 -2.31 20.22
C SER A 73 -8.55 -3.47 19.33
N PRO A 74 -7.24 -3.76 19.24
CA PRO A 74 -6.70 -4.81 18.37
C PRO A 74 -7.36 -6.19 18.52
N ALA A 75 -7.66 -6.61 19.75
CA ALA A 75 -8.35 -7.88 20.02
C ALA A 75 -9.77 -7.91 19.44
N LYS A 76 -10.51 -6.79 19.54
CA LYS A 76 -11.84 -6.63 18.98
C LYS A 76 -11.82 -6.54 17.45
N ALA A 77 -10.80 -5.90 16.87
CA ALA A 77 -10.60 -5.85 15.42
C ALA A 77 -10.36 -7.24 14.83
N LYS A 78 -9.51 -8.06 15.47
CA LYS A 78 -9.27 -9.46 15.06
C LYS A 78 -10.55 -10.30 15.15
N LYS A 79 -11.35 -10.12 16.19
CA LYS A 79 -12.65 -10.79 16.36
C LYS A 79 -13.65 -10.36 15.28
N ALA A 80 -13.72 -9.06 14.98
CA ALA A 80 -14.56 -8.51 13.93
C ALA A 80 -14.17 -9.05 12.55
N ALA A 81 -12.88 -9.04 12.19
CA ALA A 81 -12.38 -9.58 10.93
C ALA A 81 -12.74 -11.06 10.73
N LYS A 82 -12.62 -11.87 11.80
CA LYS A 82 -13.03 -13.28 11.78
C LYS A 82 -14.55 -13.43 11.58
N ALA A 83 -15.34 -12.57 12.23
CA ALA A 83 -16.79 -12.56 12.08
C ALA A 83 -17.24 -12.15 10.68
N ALA A 84 -16.65 -11.12 10.07
CA ALA A 84 -16.98 -10.77 8.68
C ALA A 84 -16.60 -11.85 7.69
N LYS A 85 -15.42 -12.46 7.84
CA LYS A 85 -15.03 -13.60 7.00
C LYS A 85 -16.06 -14.74 7.11
N LYS A 86 -16.52 -15.05 8.32
CA LYS A 86 -17.58 -16.04 8.56
C LYS A 86 -18.92 -15.63 7.93
N CYS A 87 -19.26 -14.34 8.01
CA CYS A 87 -20.52 -13.79 7.53
C CYS A 87 -20.48 -13.35 6.06
N LYS A 88 -19.42 -13.66 5.32
CA LYS A 88 -19.24 -13.27 3.91
C LYS A 88 -19.43 -11.76 3.70
N ILE A 89 -18.97 -10.96 4.66
CA ILE A 89 -18.88 -9.51 4.54
C ILE A 89 -17.43 -9.21 4.13
N PRO A 90 -17.21 -8.43 3.07
CA PRO A 90 -15.85 -8.11 2.65
C PRO A 90 -15.16 -7.31 3.76
N ALA A 91 -13.85 -7.51 3.94
CA ALA A 91 -13.10 -6.84 5.00
C ALA A 91 -13.18 -5.30 4.88
N SER A 92 -13.33 -4.81 3.65
CA SER A 92 -13.60 -3.41 3.32
C SER A 92 -14.89 -2.85 3.93
N ALA A 93 -15.95 -3.66 4.00
CA ALA A 93 -17.23 -3.27 4.55
C ALA A 93 -17.27 -3.19 6.08
N LEU A 94 -16.28 -3.75 6.77
CA LEU A 94 -16.22 -3.70 8.23
C LEU A 94 -15.75 -2.37 8.77
N GLY A 95 -15.48 -1.37 7.92
CA GLY A 95 -14.98 -0.09 8.36
C GLY A 95 -13.83 -0.27 9.34
N ALA A 96 -12.88 -1.16 9.02
CA ALA A 96 -11.66 -1.35 9.79
C ALA A 96 -10.82 -0.08 9.69
N ARG A 97 -11.29 1.00 10.32
CA ARG A 97 -10.59 2.27 10.56
C ARG A 97 -9.55 2.09 11.67
N GLY A 98 -8.80 1.01 11.58
CA GLY A 98 -7.76 0.67 12.51
C GLY A 98 -7.05 -0.58 12.03
N SER A 99 -5.75 -0.44 11.86
CA SER A 99 -4.74 -1.45 11.54
C SER A 99 -4.42 -1.59 10.05
N ARG A 100 -3.64 -0.62 9.55
CA ARG A 100 -3.05 -0.55 8.20
C ARG A 100 -4.07 -0.55 7.07
N SER A 101 -3.96 0.46 6.24
CA SER A 101 -4.84 0.72 5.13
C SER A 101 -4.83 -0.46 4.12
N THR A 102 -5.92 -0.69 3.38
CA THR A 102 -6.06 -1.85 2.46
C THR A 102 -5.18 -1.74 1.21
N GLU A 103 -4.47 -0.64 1.09
CA GLU A 103 -3.49 -0.35 0.07
C GLU A 103 -2.49 -1.49 -0.07
N SER A 104 -2.33 -1.86 -1.33
CA SER A 104 -1.40 -2.88 -1.78
C SER A 104 -0.68 -2.35 -3.00
N ILE A 105 0.60 -2.65 -3.12
CA ILE A 105 1.36 -2.35 -4.31
C ILE A 105 1.15 -3.51 -5.28
N VAL A 106 0.75 -3.17 -6.49
CA VAL A 106 0.61 -4.07 -7.64
C VAL A 106 1.58 -3.64 -8.73
N SER A 107 1.71 -4.45 -9.77
CA SER A 107 2.59 -4.14 -10.88
C SER A 107 2.08 -4.69 -12.21
N ALA A 108 2.67 -4.19 -13.29
CA ALA A 108 2.50 -4.71 -14.63
C ALA A 108 3.82 -4.59 -15.38
N THR A 109 4.12 -5.59 -16.19
CA THR A 109 5.33 -5.63 -17.00
C THR A 109 4.98 -5.39 -18.47
N SER A 110 5.82 -4.65 -19.17
CA SER A 110 5.64 -4.40 -20.59
C SER A 110 5.80 -5.68 -21.39
N THR A 111 5.09 -5.79 -22.51
CA THR A 111 5.15 -6.95 -23.40
C THR A 111 6.44 -6.99 -24.22
N ASP A 112 7.12 -5.84 -24.34
CA ASP A 112 8.39 -5.66 -25.03
C ASP A 112 9.17 -4.47 -24.44
N SER A 113 10.37 -4.22 -24.96
CA SER A 113 11.26 -3.16 -24.50
C SER A 113 10.83 -1.75 -24.91
N SER A 114 9.76 -1.58 -25.69
CA SER A 114 9.23 -0.25 -26.00
C SER A 114 8.51 0.38 -24.80
N GLY A 115 8.03 -0.45 -23.86
CA GLY A 115 7.28 0.02 -22.70
C GLY A 115 5.93 0.65 -23.06
N THR A 116 5.33 0.31 -24.20
CA THR A 116 4.07 0.92 -24.67
C THR A 116 2.83 0.07 -24.40
N SER A 117 2.99 -1.24 -24.23
CA SER A 117 1.92 -2.21 -23.93
C SER A 117 2.30 -3.04 -22.71
N PHE A 118 1.34 -3.35 -21.84
CA PHE A 118 1.59 -3.95 -20.52
C PHE A 118 0.60 -5.06 -20.18
N VAL A 119 1.07 -6.03 -19.40
CA VAL A 119 0.25 -7.08 -18.80
C VAL A 119 0.38 -7.01 -17.27
N PRO A 120 -0.74 -6.99 -16.52
CA PRO A 120 -0.70 -7.04 -15.05
C PRO A 120 0.05 -8.27 -14.53
N ASP A 121 0.94 -8.07 -13.56
CA ASP A 121 1.65 -9.17 -12.91
C ASP A 121 0.74 -9.84 -11.88
N ALA A 122 0.73 -11.17 -11.84
CA ALA A 122 -0.18 -11.92 -10.97
C ALA A 122 0.10 -11.69 -9.47
N GLY A 123 -0.92 -11.23 -8.74
CA GLY A 123 -0.88 -11.03 -7.29
C GLY A 123 -0.30 -9.68 -6.85
N TYR A 124 -0.12 -9.53 -5.54
CA TYR A 124 0.36 -8.28 -4.93
C TYR A 124 1.87 -8.33 -4.73
N ARG A 125 2.54 -7.19 -4.94
CA ARG A 125 3.96 -7.00 -4.63
C ARG A 125 4.14 -6.83 -3.12
N ILE A 126 3.38 -5.92 -2.53
CA ILE A 126 3.43 -5.58 -1.10
C ILE A 126 2.02 -5.34 -0.59
N THR A 127 1.73 -5.80 0.62
CA THR A 127 0.44 -5.60 1.30
C THR A 127 0.66 -5.01 2.69
N GLY A 128 -0.41 -4.46 3.26
CA GLY A 128 -0.39 -3.93 4.62
C GLY A 128 -0.17 -2.42 4.67
N GLY A 129 -0.80 -1.68 3.77
CA GLY A 129 -0.89 -0.22 3.86
C GLY A 129 0.41 0.51 3.53
N TYR A 130 1.23 -0.08 2.66
CA TYR A 130 2.41 0.59 2.11
C TYR A 130 2.04 1.28 0.81
N VAL A 131 2.57 2.48 0.62
CA VAL A 131 2.34 3.34 -0.53
C VAL A 131 3.67 4.01 -0.94
N ASP A 132 3.62 4.84 -1.98
CA ASP A 132 4.75 5.65 -2.48
C ASP A 132 6.02 4.82 -2.70
N SER A 133 5.92 3.79 -3.55
CA SER A 133 7.06 2.94 -3.88
C SER A 133 8.09 3.68 -4.72
N ASP A 134 9.37 3.41 -4.45
CA ASP A 134 10.51 3.82 -5.28
C ASP A 134 11.53 2.66 -5.36
N VAL A 135 11.65 2.03 -6.53
CA VAL A 135 12.56 0.91 -6.79
C VAL A 135 13.96 1.44 -7.10
N ILE A 136 14.73 1.61 -6.03
CA ILE A 136 16.10 2.18 -6.08
C ILE A 136 17.18 1.22 -6.62
N GLN A 137 16.83 -0.06 -6.83
CA GLN A 137 17.70 -1.03 -7.50
C GLN A 137 16.89 -2.16 -8.13
N ALA A 138 17.13 -2.42 -9.42
CA ALA A 138 16.54 -3.50 -10.20
C ALA A 138 17.63 -4.40 -10.81
N LYS A 139 18.29 -5.20 -9.97
CA LYS A 139 19.33 -6.15 -10.41
C LYS A 139 18.85 -7.58 -10.18
N SER A 140 19.15 -8.50 -11.09
CA SER A 140 18.78 -9.91 -10.94
C SER A 140 19.28 -10.45 -9.60
N GLY A 141 18.36 -10.97 -8.78
CA GLY A 141 18.64 -11.46 -7.44
C GLY A 141 18.85 -10.39 -6.36
N ASP A 142 18.88 -9.10 -6.67
CA ASP A 142 19.11 -8.02 -5.71
C ASP A 142 18.30 -6.76 -6.03
N TRP A 143 17.02 -6.81 -5.68
CA TRP A 143 16.10 -5.68 -5.84
C TRP A 143 15.89 -4.94 -4.52
N LEU A 144 15.77 -3.61 -4.61
CA LEU A 144 15.49 -2.72 -3.49
C LEU A 144 14.35 -1.77 -3.82
N MET A 145 13.47 -1.56 -2.84
CA MET A 145 12.36 -0.62 -2.94
C MET A 145 12.23 0.16 -1.63
N LEU A 146 12.08 1.48 -1.73
CA LEU A 146 11.63 2.35 -0.65
C LEU A 146 10.12 2.49 -0.68
N LEU A 147 9.54 2.71 0.49
CA LEU A 147 8.09 2.74 0.71
C LEU A 147 7.78 3.75 1.81
N SER A 148 6.58 4.31 1.79
CA SER A 148 5.97 4.93 2.96
C SER A 148 4.81 4.06 3.48
N THR A 149 4.35 4.29 4.71
CA THR A 149 3.01 3.81 5.15
C THR A 149 1.98 4.87 4.85
N GLY A 150 0.78 4.47 4.43
CA GLY A 150 -0.28 5.41 4.04
C GLY A 150 -0.78 6.34 5.15
N PRO A 151 -1.50 7.41 4.77
CA PRO A 151 -1.89 8.49 5.66
C PRO A 151 -2.94 8.10 6.71
N GLY A 152 -3.55 6.91 6.60
CA GLY A 152 -4.60 6.42 7.49
C GLY A 152 -4.15 6.19 8.94
N GLU A 153 -2.84 6.05 9.20
CA GLU A 153 -2.29 5.84 10.55
C GLU A 153 -1.01 6.66 10.79
N PRO A 154 -1.10 7.99 11.03
CA PRO A 154 0.08 8.80 11.29
C PRO A 154 0.79 8.36 12.60
N PRO A 155 2.14 8.45 12.67
CA PRO A 155 2.99 9.04 11.64
C PRO A 155 3.21 8.09 10.45
N GLN A 156 3.21 8.64 9.24
CA GLN A 156 3.75 7.93 8.08
C GLN A 156 5.25 7.70 8.27
N ARG A 157 5.75 6.53 7.89
CA ARG A 157 7.16 6.17 8.07
C ARG A 157 7.72 5.52 6.83
N LEU A 158 9.02 5.71 6.60
CA LEU A 158 9.71 5.10 5.49
C LEU A 158 10.19 3.69 5.85
N PHE A 159 10.15 2.80 4.87
CA PHE A 159 10.60 1.42 4.96
C PHE A 159 11.43 1.06 3.73
N ILE A 160 12.18 -0.02 3.86
CA ILE A 160 12.88 -0.66 2.74
C ILE A 160 12.36 -2.08 2.57
N ALA A 161 12.20 -2.50 1.33
CA ALA A 161 11.90 -3.87 0.94
C ALA A 161 12.99 -4.42 0.02
N THR A 162 13.15 -5.74 0.08
CA THR A 162 14.08 -6.49 -0.77
C THR A 162 13.31 -7.51 -1.58
N SER A 163 13.74 -7.76 -2.82
CA SER A 163 13.23 -8.84 -3.67
C SER A 163 14.37 -9.53 -4.43
N ARG A 164 14.12 -10.76 -4.91
CA ARG A 164 15.02 -11.48 -5.83
C ARG A 164 14.63 -11.28 -7.30
N ASP A 165 13.36 -10.95 -7.58
CA ASP A 165 12.75 -11.00 -8.92
C ASP A 165 11.92 -9.74 -9.25
N GLY A 166 11.83 -8.78 -8.33
CA GLY A 166 10.97 -7.61 -8.44
C GLY A 166 9.47 -7.93 -8.30
N LEU A 167 9.10 -9.18 -8.02
CA LEU A 167 7.72 -9.64 -7.86
C LEU A 167 7.44 -10.00 -6.40
N ALA A 168 8.22 -10.88 -5.78
CA ALA A 168 8.04 -11.24 -4.39
C ALA A 168 8.89 -10.33 -3.50
N TRP A 169 8.24 -9.48 -2.69
CA TRP A 169 8.94 -8.52 -1.84
C TRP A 169 8.85 -8.86 -0.35
N LYS A 170 9.94 -8.59 0.37
CA LYS A 170 10.01 -8.67 1.82
C LYS A 170 10.31 -7.30 2.41
N VAL A 171 9.34 -6.72 3.11
CA VAL A 171 9.51 -5.44 3.81
C VAL A 171 10.30 -5.67 5.12
N ASN A 172 11.33 -4.87 5.35
CA ASN A 172 11.97 -4.80 6.66
C ASN A 172 11.02 -4.13 7.65
N ARG A 173 10.61 -4.84 8.71
CA ARG A 173 9.64 -4.31 9.69
C ARG A 173 10.19 -3.17 10.55
N LYS A 174 11.51 -2.96 10.56
CA LYS A 174 12.13 -1.81 11.21
C LYS A 174 12.08 -0.61 10.24
N PRO A 175 11.31 0.44 10.55
CA PRO A 175 11.24 1.65 9.74
C PRO A 175 12.58 2.39 9.73
N LEU A 176 12.86 3.06 8.61
CA LEU A 176 14.03 3.91 8.39
C LEU A 176 13.90 5.26 9.12
N THR A 177 12.68 5.76 9.31
CA THR A 177 12.42 7.05 9.97
C THR A 177 11.79 6.87 11.36
N PRO A 178 12.02 7.79 12.32
CA PRO A 178 11.44 7.74 13.65
C PRO A 178 9.91 8.02 13.64
N SER A 179 9.24 7.79 14.76
CA SER A 179 7.79 8.03 14.92
C SER A 179 7.44 9.43 15.45
N SER A 180 8.38 10.38 15.43
CA SER A 180 8.19 11.75 15.91
C SER A 180 7.65 12.71 14.84
N PHE A 181 7.72 12.34 13.57
CA PHE A 181 7.22 13.09 12.41
C PHE A 181 6.68 12.14 11.33
N ASN A 182 5.92 12.66 10.36
CA ASN A 182 5.57 11.92 9.16
C ASN A 182 6.70 12.00 8.14
N ALA A 183 7.01 10.89 7.49
CA ALA A 183 7.89 10.81 6.33
C ALA A 183 7.19 10.00 5.23
N LEU A 184 7.12 10.58 4.04
CA LEU A 184 6.37 10.07 2.88
C LEU A 184 7.07 10.42 1.56
N ASP A 185 6.61 9.85 0.47
CA ASP A 185 7.10 10.11 -0.89
C ASP A 185 8.63 9.97 -1.02
N PRO A 186 9.22 8.81 -0.66
CA PRO A 186 10.65 8.62 -0.83
C PRO A 186 11.02 8.59 -2.32
N VAL A 187 12.14 9.21 -2.65
CA VAL A 187 12.85 9.01 -3.91
C VAL A 187 14.34 8.94 -3.62
N ALA A 188 15.08 8.06 -4.29
CA ALA A 188 16.53 7.97 -4.10
C ALA A 188 17.34 8.00 -5.39
N VAL A 189 18.55 8.53 -5.26
CA VAL A 189 19.58 8.49 -6.31
C VAL A 189 20.77 7.72 -5.75
N GLN A 190 21.29 6.76 -6.53
CA GLN A 190 22.50 6.05 -6.14
C GLN A 190 23.70 7.00 -6.21
N THR A 191 24.44 7.15 -5.11
CA THR A 191 25.62 8.03 -5.01
C THR A 191 26.93 7.26 -4.89
N GLY A 192 26.87 5.93 -4.71
CA GLY A 192 28.03 5.06 -4.66
C GLY A 192 27.66 3.58 -4.54
N PRO A 193 28.66 2.68 -4.45
CA PRO A 193 28.42 1.26 -4.19
C PRO A 193 27.64 1.07 -2.90
N LYS A 194 26.43 0.50 -3.02
CA LYS A 194 25.48 0.29 -1.91
C LYS A 194 25.19 1.55 -1.07
N GLN A 195 25.24 2.71 -1.72
CA GLN A 195 24.95 3.99 -1.10
C GLN A 195 23.96 4.78 -1.96
N TRP A 196 22.91 5.29 -1.32
CA TRP A 196 21.89 6.11 -1.94
C TRP A 196 21.66 7.38 -1.13
N ARG A 197 21.43 8.47 -1.85
CA ARG A 197 20.87 9.69 -1.29
C ARG A 197 19.36 9.63 -1.43
N VAL A 198 18.67 9.65 -0.31
CA VAL A 198 17.20 9.56 -0.23
C VAL A 198 16.65 10.95 0.06
N TYR A 199 15.70 11.38 -0.75
CA TYR A 199 14.88 12.57 -0.54
C TYR A 199 13.46 12.14 -0.18
N TYR A 200 12.82 12.84 0.75
CA TYR A 200 11.45 12.55 1.15
C TYR A 200 10.78 13.78 1.74
N ALA A 201 9.45 13.81 1.72
CA ALA A 201 8.68 14.85 2.39
C ALA A 201 8.54 14.52 3.88
N LYS A 202 8.70 15.54 4.72
CA LYS A 202 8.54 15.48 6.18
C LYS A 202 7.47 16.46 6.62
N SER A 203 6.55 16.03 7.47
CA SER A 203 5.57 16.93 8.12
C SER A 203 5.42 16.64 9.62
N PRO A 204 4.95 17.60 10.43
CA PRO A 204 4.72 17.38 11.85
C PRO A 204 3.69 16.26 12.08
N LYS A 205 3.93 15.41 13.09
CA LYS A 205 3.06 14.26 13.41
C LYS A 205 1.59 14.64 13.58
N LYS A 206 1.31 15.78 14.22
CA LYS A 206 -0.05 16.24 14.53
C LYS A 206 -0.79 16.83 13.32
N THR A 207 -0.06 17.27 12.29
CA THR A 207 -0.60 17.95 11.11
C THR A 207 0.00 17.33 9.85
N PRO A 208 -0.36 16.06 9.53
CA PRO A 208 0.31 15.27 8.49
C PRO A 208 0.24 15.89 7.09
N PHE A 209 -0.72 16.77 6.83
CA PHE A 209 -0.94 17.40 5.52
C PHE A 209 -0.47 18.87 5.46
N ALA A 210 0.30 19.35 6.42
CA ALA A 210 0.73 20.75 6.49
C ALA A 210 2.23 20.87 6.78
N ASN A 211 2.82 22.01 6.38
CA ASN A 211 4.20 22.39 6.68
C ASN A 211 5.23 21.34 6.24
N HIS A 212 5.08 20.82 5.00
CA HIS A 212 6.01 19.86 4.43
C HIS A 212 7.38 20.48 4.19
N GLN A 213 8.42 19.71 4.49
CA GLN A 213 9.81 20.02 4.17
C GLN A 213 10.38 18.86 3.36
N ILE A 214 11.14 19.16 2.31
CA ILE A 214 11.95 18.15 1.64
C ILE A 214 13.21 17.92 2.48
N VAL A 215 13.43 16.68 2.87
CA VAL A 215 14.56 16.27 3.71
C VAL A 215 15.42 15.29 2.92
N MET A 216 16.72 15.42 3.08
CA MET A 216 17.72 14.52 2.52
C MET A 216 18.26 13.59 3.62
N SER A 217 18.57 12.34 3.27
CA SER A 217 19.24 11.37 4.12
C SER A 217 20.13 10.45 3.28
N THR A 218 21.04 9.73 3.94
CA THR A 218 21.88 8.72 3.29
C THR A 218 21.42 7.33 3.72
N LEU A 219 21.23 6.45 2.75
CA LEU A 219 20.97 5.03 2.95
C LEU A 219 22.20 4.22 2.54
N THR A 220 22.63 3.31 3.39
CA THR A 220 23.69 2.34 3.12
C THR A 220 23.20 0.92 3.39
N ARG A 221 23.67 -0.06 2.61
CA ARG A 221 23.31 -1.47 2.74
C ARG A 221 24.51 -2.41 2.64
#